data_AF-A0A4R0Z344-F1
#
_entry.id   AF-A0A4R0Z344-F1
#
_cell.length_a   1.000
_cell.length_b   1.000
_cell.length_c   1.000
_cell.angle_alpha   90.00
_cell.angle_beta   90.00
_cell.angle_gamma   90.00
#
_symmetry.space_group_name_H-M   'P 1'
#
loop_
_entity.id
_entity.type
_entity.pdbx_description
1 polymer ?
#
loop_
_entity_poly.entity_id
_entity_poly.type
_entity_poly.pdbx_seq_one_letter_code
_entity_poly.pdbx_strand_id
1 'polypeptide(L)'
;DNIYFEDMSKNAALKAVELAGVDISKLDLHPLNLPLIEEVKAKLNKEQKYIRGLFSGGTLASEAYYITKEKYDDIYSNTVKEAEHQLKDPLKSEAHTFIDFGADEYTDGKPHPMIDPSNRIERFKQEAK
;
A
#
# COMPACT_ATOMS: atom_id res chain seq x y z
N ASP A 1 -10.14 29.77 -9.71
CA ASP A 1 -8.91 29.14 -9.19
C ASP A 1 -9.12 28.69 -7.75
N ASN A 2 -9.36 27.39 -7.56
CA ASN A 2 -9.59 26.71 -6.27
C ASN A 2 -9.12 25.24 -6.36
N ILE A 3 -8.01 25.01 -7.06
CA ILE A 3 -7.41 23.68 -7.23
C ILE A 3 -6.09 23.69 -6.47
N TYR A 4 -5.93 22.74 -5.55
CA TYR A 4 -4.74 22.56 -4.73
C TYR A 4 -4.20 21.16 -4.97
N PHE A 5 -2.90 21.07 -5.23
CA PHE A 5 -2.21 19.79 -5.45
C PHE A 5 -1.44 19.45 -4.19
N GLU A 6 -1.55 18.19 -3.77
CA GLU A 6 -0.83 17.61 -2.65
C GLU A 6 -0.32 16.24 -3.07
N ASP A 7 0.78 15.83 -2.47
CA ASP A 7 1.30 14.47 -2.60
C ASP A 7 0.53 13.54 -1.65
N MET A 8 0.08 12.39 -2.17
CA MET A 8 -0.55 11.35 -1.38
C MET A 8 -1.91 11.74 -0.75
N SER A 9 -2.69 10.72 -0.42
CA SER A 9 -4.06 10.88 0.08
C SER A 9 -4.11 11.55 1.45
N LYS A 10 -3.10 11.34 2.31
CA LYS A 10 -3.05 11.95 3.65
C LYS A 10 -2.88 13.47 3.57
N ASN A 11 -1.94 13.97 2.76
CA ASN A 11 -1.70 15.41 2.69
C ASN A 11 -2.85 16.11 1.96
N ALA A 12 -3.42 15.47 0.93
CA ALA A 12 -4.65 15.95 0.30
C ALA A 12 -5.80 16.08 1.30
N ALA A 13 -6.00 15.10 2.18
CA ALA A 13 -7.02 15.17 3.22
C ALA A 13 -6.73 16.28 4.24
N LEU A 14 -5.48 16.43 4.69
CA LEU A 14 -5.09 17.51 5.60
C LEU A 14 -5.29 18.89 4.98
N LYS A 15 -4.96 19.05 3.69
CA LYS A 15 -5.17 20.29 2.96
C LYS A 15 -6.64 20.65 2.84
N ALA A 16 -7.50 19.66 2.58
CA ALA A 16 -8.94 19.87 2.56
C ALA A 16 -9.48 20.36 3.92
N VAL A 17 -8.98 19.80 5.03
CA VAL A 17 -9.34 20.20 6.39
C VAL A 17 -8.82 21.61 6.72
N GLU A 18 -7.59 21.93 6.35
CA GLU A 18 -7.01 23.28 6.48
C GLU A 18 -7.85 24.32 5.73
N LEU A 19 -8.20 24.04 4.46
CA LEU A 19 -9.01 24.93 3.62
C LEU A 19 -10.44 25.11 4.15
N ALA A 20 -10.94 24.17 4.96
CA ALA A 20 -12.21 24.30 5.67
C ALA A 20 -12.11 25.22 6.92
N GLY A 21 -10.94 25.79 7.20
CA GLY A 21 -10.68 26.71 8.31
C GLY A 21 -10.29 26.03 9.62
N VAL A 22 -9.96 24.73 9.58
CA VAL A 22 -9.50 23.99 10.76
C VAL A 22 -8.01 24.19 10.95
N ASP A 23 -7.61 24.51 12.18
CA ASP A 23 -6.22 24.60 12.59
C ASP A 23 -5.60 23.20 12.72
N ILE A 24 -4.85 22.78 11.69
CA ILE A 24 -4.22 21.46 11.60
C ILE A 24 -3.26 21.17 12.76
N SER A 25 -2.69 22.19 13.42
CA SER A 25 -1.75 22.00 14.54
C SER A 25 -2.43 21.42 15.79
N LYS A 26 -3.77 21.50 15.85
CA LYS A 26 -4.59 20.95 16.92
C LYS A 26 -5.05 19.51 16.65
N LEU A 27 -4.79 18.98 15.46
CA LEU A 27 -5.20 17.63 15.10
C LEU A 27 -4.23 16.61 15.69
N ASP A 28 -4.77 15.51 16.22
CA ASP A 28 -3.96 14.33 16.52
C ASP A 28 -3.66 13.58 15.21
N LEU A 29 -2.46 13.81 14.68
CA LEU A 29 -2.00 13.18 13.44
C LEU A 29 -1.47 11.75 13.64
N HIS A 30 -1.60 11.20 14.86
CA HIS A 30 -1.16 9.87 15.26
C HIS A 30 0.29 9.60 14.83
N PRO A 31 1.28 10.18 15.54
CA PRO A 31 2.68 10.00 15.17
C PRO A 31 3.07 8.52 15.19
N LEU A 32 4.12 8.18 14.43
CA LEU A 32 4.63 6.81 14.38
C LEU A 32 5.05 6.34 15.77
N ASN A 33 4.62 5.13 16.13
CA ASN A 33 5.06 4.47 17.35
C ASN A 33 6.45 3.86 17.14
N LEU A 34 7.50 4.68 17.29
CA LEU A 34 8.89 4.26 17.10
C LEU A 34 9.30 3.06 17.99
N PRO A 35 8.93 3.01 19.29
CA PRO A 35 9.21 1.83 20.11
C PRO A 35 8.61 0.54 19.54
N LEU A 36 7.35 0.57 19.09
CA LEU A 36 6.71 -0.60 18.48
C LEU A 36 7.39 -1.01 17.18
N ILE A 37 7.82 -0.05 16.36
CA ILE A 37 8.55 -0.32 15.12
C ILE A 37 9.84 -1.08 15.41
N GLU A 38 10.64 -0.63 16.39
CA GLU A 38 11.87 -1.34 16.75
C GLU A 38 11.60 -2.72 17.37
N GLU A 39 10.54 -2.85 18.19
CA GLU A 39 10.11 -4.16 18.72
C GLU A 39 9.73 -5.14 17.60
N VAL A 40 8.95 -4.70 16.61
CA VAL A 40 8.53 -5.54 15.48
C VAL A 40 9.72 -5.87 14.58
N LYS A 41 10.61 -4.91 14.29
CA LYS A 41 11.83 -5.16 13.50
C LYS A 41 12.72 -6.21 14.15
N ALA A 42 12.83 -6.22 15.47
CA ALA A 42 13.62 -7.22 16.19
C ALA A 42 13.07 -8.66 16.07
N LYS A 43 11.81 -8.83 15.65
CA LYS A 43 11.17 -10.14 15.44
C LYS A 43 11.37 -10.68 14.02
N LEU A 44 11.88 -9.88 13.08
CA LEU A 44 12.10 -10.32 11.71
C LEU A 44 13.32 -11.26 11.63
N ASN A 45 13.17 -12.34 10.87
CA ASN A 45 14.31 -13.16 10.47
C ASN A 45 15.09 -12.49 9.31
N LYS A 46 16.26 -13.01 8.97
CA LYS A 46 17.16 -12.40 7.96
C LYS A 46 16.59 -12.50 6.55
N GLU A 47 15.71 -13.47 6.33
CA GLU A 47 15.06 -13.79 5.07
C GLU A 47 13.86 -12.87 4.79
N GLN A 48 13.23 -12.33 5.84
CA GLN A 48 12.11 -11.38 5.82
C GLN A 48 12.56 -9.95 5.49
N LYS A 49 13.13 -9.78 4.30
CA LYS A 49 13.68 -8.49 3.82
C LYS A 49 12.77 -7.72 2.87
N TYR A 50 11.70 -8.33 2.39
CA TYR A 50 10.82 -7.73 1.39
C TYR A 50 9.48 -7.26 1.97
N ILE A 51 8.93 -6.21 1.36
CA ILE A 51 7.63 -5.64 1.74
C ILE A 51 6.54 -6.36 0.95
N ARG A 52 5.44 -6.68 1.64
CA ARG A 52 4.25 -7.34 1.08
C ARG A 52 3.04 -6.44 1.31
N GLY A 53 2.70 -5.65 0.30
CA GLY A 53 1.52 -4.80 0.30
C GLY A 53 0.32 -5.54 -0.29
N LEU A 54 -0.65 -5.93 0.53
CA LEU A 54 -1.86 -6.65 0.08
C LEU A 54 -3.09 -5.76 0.30
N PHE A 55 -3.52 -5.05 -0.74
CA PHE A 55 -4.56 -4.03 -0.67
C PHE A 55 -5.86 -4.50 -1.32
N SER A 56 -6.93 -3.76 -1.04
CA SER A 56 -8.25 -3.93 -1.66
C SER A 56 -8.70 -2.65 -2.39
N GLY A 57 -7.76 -1.77 -2.73
CA GLY A 57 -8.04 -0.52 -3.43
C GLY A 57 -6.77 0.05 -4.07
N GLY A 58 -6.88 0.38 -5.37
CA GLY A 58 -5.75 0.74 -6.22
C GLY A 58 -5.01 2.00 -5.80
N THR A 59 -5.70 3.00 -5.23
CA THR A 59 -5.06 4.25 -4.77
C THR A 59 -4.03 3.97 -3.69
N LEU A 60 -4.43 3.26 -2.62
CA LEU A 60 -3.53 2.93 -1.51
C LEU A 60 -2.40 1.99 -1.93
N ALA A 61 -2.68 1.04 -2.84
CA ALA A 61 -1.66 0.16 -3.39
C ALA A 61 -0.60 0.94 -4.19
N SER A 62 -1.04 1.84 -5.07
CA SER A 62 -0.16 2.67 -5.90
C SER A 62 0.66 3.63 -5.06
N GLU A 63 0.03 4.28 -4.08
CA GLU A 63 0.69 5.16 -3.13
C GLU A 63 1.81 4.44 -2.35
N ALA A 64 1.50 3.27 -1.80
CA ALA A 64 2.49 2.48 -1.07
C ALA A 64 3.64 2.02 -1.97
N TYR A 65 3.35 1.68 -3.23
CA TYR A 65 4.36 1.39 -4.24
C TYR A 65 5.27 2.60 -4.48
N TYR A 66 4.72 3.79 -4.78
CA TYR A 66 5.54 4.96 -5.11
C TYR A 66 6.43 5.41 -3.94
N ILE A 67 5.90 5.43 -2.71
CA ILE A 67 6.73 5.71 -1.51
C ILE A 67 7.91 4.73 -1.42
N THR A 68 7.65 3.45 -1.68
CA THR A 68 8.68 2.42 -1.56
C THR A 68 9.70 2.51 -2.71
N LYS A 69 9.26 2.89 -3.91
CA LYS A 69 10.08 3.10 -5.11
C LYS A 69 11.10 4.23 -4.95
N GLU A 70 10.85 5.21 -4.09
CA GLU A 70 11.84 6.24 -3.75
C GLU A 70 13.12 5.68 -3.12
N LYS A 71 13.06 4.44 -2.60
CA LYS A 71 14.17 3.80 -1.89
C LYS A 71 14.66 2.51 -2.53
N TYR A 72 13.82 1.81 -3.29
CA TYR A 72 14.13 0.48 -3.83
C TYR A 72 13.74 0.37 -5.30
N ASP A 73 14.63 -0.22 -6.11
CA ASP A 73 14.38 -0.46 -7.53
C ASP A 73 13.66 -1.81 -7.79
N ASP A 74 13.96 -2.83 -6.97
CA ASP A 74 13.36 -4.17 -7.06
C ASP A 74 11.96 -4.20 -6.43
N ILE A 75 11.03 -3.49 -7.07
CA ILE A 75 9.66 -3.31 -6.62
C ILE A 75 8.65 -3.57 -7.73
N TYR A 76 7.57 -4.25 -7.39
CA TYR A 76 6.55 -4.68 -8.34
C TYR A 76 5.14 -4.37 -7.86
N SER A 77 4.26 -4.04 -8.80
CA SER A 77 2.83 -3.87 -8.54
C SER A 77 1.98 -4.19 -9.76
N ASN A 78 0.72 -4.56 -9.53
CA ASN A 78 -0.26 -4.65 -10.61
C ASN A 78 -0.96 -3.30 -10.91
N THR A 79 -0.68 -2.24 -10.14
CA THR A 79 -1.29 -0.93 -10.37
C THR A 79 -0.45 0.02 -11.24
N VAL A 80 0.72 -0.43 -11.70
CA VAL A 80 1.70 0.37 -12.45
C VAL A 80 1.74 -0.04 -13.92
N LYS A 81 2.20 0.87 -14.78
CA LYS A 81 2.19 0.67 -16.24
C LYS A 81 3.54 0.27 -16.81
N GLU A 82 4.61 0.55 -16.06
CA GLU A 82 5.99 0.22 -16.41
C GLU A 82 6.17 -1.30 -16.40
N ALA A 83 6.45 -1.89 -17.56
CA ALA A 83 6.49 -3.33 -17.73
C ALA A 83 7.56 -4.00 -16.86
N GLU A 84 8.67 -3.31 -16.59
CA GLU A 84 9.74 -3.76 -15.70
C GLU A 84 9.33 -3.88 -14.22
N HIS A 85 8.26 -3.17 -13.82
CA HIS A 85 7.71 -3.17 -12.46
C HIS A 85 6.37 -3.92 -12.36
N GLN A 86 5.92 -4.56 -13.44
CA GLN A 86 4.77 -5.44 -13.41
C GLN A 86 5.19 -6.84 -12.95
N LEU A 87 4.29 -7.51 -12.22
CA LEU A 87 4.48 -8.91 -11.82
C LEU A 87 4.45 -9.81 -13.06
N LYS A 88 5.40 -10.75 -13.17
CA LYS A 88 5.38 -11.73 -14.27
C LYS A 88 4.30 -12.79 -14.08
N ASP A 89 3.99 -13.09 -12.83
CA ASP A 89 2.95 -14.03 -12.41
C ASP A 89 2.12 -13.36 -11.29
N PRO A 90 0.83 -13.07 -11.50
CA PRO A 90 -0.01 -12.39 -10.51
C PRO A 90 -0.16 -13.19 -9.20
N LEU A 91 0.11 -14.50 -9.23
CA LEU A 91 0.02 -15.39 -8.08
C LEU A 91 1.32 -15.47 -7.28
N LYS A 92 2.43 -14.90 -7.76
CA LYS A 92 3.73 -14.94 -7.09
C LYS A 92 4.25 -13.54 -6.80
N SER A 93 4.80 -13.34 -5.60
CA SER A 93 5.49 -12.10 -5.25
C SER A 93 6.95 -12.15 -5.71
N GLU A 94 7.44 -11.03 -6.24
CA GLU A 94 8.83 -10.81 -6.65
C GLU A 94 9.40 -9.64 -5.85
N ALA A 95 10.57 -9.78 -5.23
CA ALA A 95 11.21 -8.76 -4.37
C ALA A 95 10.21 -7.98 -3.51
N HIS A 96 10.14 -6.64 -3.53
CA HIS A 96 9.04 -5.88 -2.90
C HIS A 96 7.79 -5.95 -3.78
N THR A 97 6.63 -6.30 -3.23
CA THR A 97 5.40 -6.50 -4.03
C THR A 97 4.19 -5.82 -3.40
N PHE A 98 3.43 -5.08 -4.21
CA PHE A 98 2.22 -4.34 -3.82
C PHE A 98 1.06 -4.71 -4.75
N ILE A 99 0.01 -5.33 -4.23
CA ILE A 99 -1.11 -5.86 -5.01
C ILE A 99 -2.39 -5.17 -4.62
N ASP A 100 -3.12 -4.67 -5.61
CA ASP A 100 -4.53 -4.36 -5.51
C ASP A 100 -5.37 -5.58 -5.90
N PHE A 101 -5.98 -6.24 -4.91
CA PHE A 101 -6.90 -7.35 -5.16
C PHE A 101 -8.25 -6.90 -5.74
N GLY A 102 -8.49 -5.59 -5.84
CA GLY A 102 -9.67 -5.03 -6.48
C GLY A 102 -9.58 -4.96 -8.01
N ALA A 103 -8.40 -5.22 -8.58
CA ALA A 103 -8.21 -5.26 -10.02
C ALA A 103 -8.94 -6.46 -10.65
N ASP A 104 -9.36 -6.28 -11.91
CA ASP A 104 -10.19 -7.25 -12.65
C ASP A 104 -9.59 -8.66 -12.65
N GLU A 105 -8.26 -8.78 -12.78
CA GLU A 105 -7.55 -10.06 -12.77
C GLU A 105 -7.70 -10.87 -11.45
N TYR A 106 -8.08 -10.22 -10.34
CA TYR A 106 -8.28 -10.83 -9.02
C TYR A 106 -9.77 -10.96 -8.62
N THR A 107 -10.67 -10.31 -9.38
CA THR A 107 -12.12 -10.29 -9.11
C THR A 107 -12.97 -11.02 -10.16
N ASP A 108 -12.36 -11.62 -11.19
CA ASP A 108 -13.11 -12.40 -12.17
C ASP A 108 -13.91 -13.55 -11.52
N GLY A 109 -15.23 -13.52 -11.71
CA GLY A 109 -16.17 -14.46 -11.11
C GLY A 109 -16.26 -14.44 -9.58
N LYS A 110 -15.68 -13.43 -8.91
CA LYS A 110 -15.62 -13.32 -7.43
C LYS A 110 -16.04 -11.93 -6.94
N PRO A 111 -16.60 -11.80 -5.73
CA PRO A 111 -16.86 -10.48 -5.16
C PRO A 111 -15.57 -9.69 -4.96
N HIS A 112 -15.67 -8.36 -5.06
CA HIS A 112 -14.55 -7.45 -4.78
C HIS A 112 -14.00 -7.67 -3.36
N PRO A 113 -12.67 -7.56 -3.10
CA PRO A 113 -12.05 -7.85 -1.79
C PRO A 113 -12.52 -6.98 -0.62
N MET A 114 -13.16 -5.85 -0.90
CA MET A 114 -13.83 -5.06 0.14
C MET A 114 -15.13 -5.71 0.65
N ILE A 115 -15.74 -6.59 -0.14
CA ILE A 115 -16.95 -7.34 0.20
C ILE A 115 -16.55 -8.74 0.69
N ASP A 116 -15.70 -9.44 -0.06
CA ASP A 116 -15.20 -10.77 0.30
C ASP A 116 -13.66 -10.79 0.30
N PRO A 117 -13.00 -10.74 1.48
CA PRO A 117 -11.54 -10.68 1.57
C PRO A 117 -10.86 -12.05 1.38
N SER A 118 -11.58 -13.12 1.00
CA SER A 118 -11.06 -14.49 0.97
C SER A 118 -9.75 -14.63 0.16
N ASN A 119 -9.71 -14.15 -1.08
CA ASN A 119 -8.49 -14.20 -1.91
C ASN A 119 -7.30 -13.48 -1.26
N ARG A 120 -7.55 -12.31 -0.64
CA ARG A 120 -6.51 -11.51 0.04
C ARG A 120 -5.99 -12.24 1.28
N ILE A 121 -6.87 -12.87 2.06
CA ILE A 121 -6.51 -13.66 3.24
C ILE A 121 -5.69 -14.90 2.84
N GLU A 122 -6.05 -15.55 1.74
CA GLU A 122 -5.28 -16.68 1.21
C GLU A 122 -3.86 -16.26 0.82
N ARG A 123 -3.71 -15.14 0.09
CA ARG A 123 -2.38 -14.59 -0.23
C ARG A 123 -1.62 -14.21 1.05
N PHE A 124 -2.26 -13.58 2.02
CA PHE A 124 -1.62 -13.24 3.29
C PHE A 124 -1.01 -14.47 3.98
N LYS A 125 -1.75 -15.58 4.03
CA LYS A 125 -1.25 -16.85 4.60
C LYS A 125 -0.09 -17.45 3.82
N GLN A 126 0.03 -17.17 2.51
CA GLN A 126 1.16 -17.61 1.70
C GLN A 126 2.40 -16.76 1.98
N GLU A 127 2.22 -15.44 2.10
CA GLU A 127 3.31 -14.48 2.36
C GLU A 127 3.83 -14.48 3.80
N ALA A 128 3.01 -14.93 4.76
CA ALA A 128 3.35 -14.99 6.18
C ALA A 128 4.10 -16.27 6.61
N LYS A 129 4.50 -17.12 5.66
CA LYS A 129 5.31 -18.32 5.92
C LYS A 129 6.79 -17.98 6.00
#